data_AF-A0A7C7NIE0-F1
#
_entry.id   AF-A0A7C7NIE0-F1
#
_cell.length_a   1.000
_cell.length_b   1.000
_cell.length_c   1.000
_cell.angle_alpha   90.00
_cell.angle_beta   90.00
_cell.angle_gamma   90.00
#
_symmetry.space_group_name_H-M   'P 1'
#
loop_
_entity.id
_entity.type
_entity.pdbx_description
1 polymer ?
#
loop_
_entity_poly.entity_id
_entity_poly.type
_entity_poly.pdbx_seq_one_letter_code
_entity_poly.pdbx_strand_id
1 'polypeptide(L)' 'MPELPEVETVVRHLKPDLIGQRIKSFQSYWPKVLGNVDDKYFHEFTKGHEILDVTRRAKFIVMHLENGFIPIHLRMT' A
#
# COMPACT_ATOMS: atom_id res chain seq x y z
N MET A 1 11.16 13.51 3.27
CA MET A 1 11.30 12.27 2.50
C MET A 1 11.91 11.33 3.49
N PRO A 2 11.12 10.40 4.01
CA PRO A 2 11.65 9.36 4.87
C PRO A 2 12.82 8.69 4.13
N GLU A 3 13.95 8.57 4.82
CA GLU A 3 15.07 7.81 4.29
C GLU A 3 14.80 6.30 4.41
N LEU A 4 15.73 5.49 3.91
CA LEU A 4 15.56 4.03 3.89
C LEU A 4 15.26 3.44 5.29
N PRO A 5 15.95 3.85 6.38
CA PRO A 5 15.68 3.32 7.72
C PRO A 5 14.26 3.63 8.24
N GLU A 6 13.72 4.80 7.91
CA GLU A 6 12.39 5.23 8.34
C GLU A 6 11.32 4.44 7.60
N VAL A 7 11.46 4.25 6.29
CA VAL A 7 10.52 3.41 5.52
C VAL A 7 10.54 1.97 6.03
N GLU A 8 11.72 1.43 6.33
CA GLU A 8 11.87 0.08 6.90
C GLU A 8 11.17 -0.02 8.28
N THR A 9 11.28 1.01 9.11
CA THR A 9 10.61 1.07 10.41
C THR A 9 9.10 1.05 10.25
N VAL A 10 8.55 1.81 9.29
CA VAL A 10 7.12 1.81 8.98
C VAL A 10 6.66 0.43 8.50
N VAL A 11 7.41 -0.21 7.58
CA VAL A 11 7.08 -1.57 7.11
C VAL A 11 7.03 -2.57 8.26
N ARG A 12 8.04 -2.57 9.13
CA ARG A 12 8.10 -3.49 10.29
C ARG A 12 6.94 -3.29 11.25
N HIS A 13 6.51 -2.04 11.43
CA HIS A 13 5.38 -1.72 12.29
C HIS A 13 4.04 -2.15 11.69
N LEU A 14 3.83 -1.90 10.38
CA LEU A 14 2.57 -2.21 9.71
C LEU A 14 2.39 -3.71 9.42
N LYS A 15 3.47 -4.43 9.11
CA LYS A 15 3.44 -5.82 8.68
C LYS A 15 2.63 -6.77 9.59
N PRO A 16 2.83 -6.82 10.92
CA PRO A 16 2.10 -7.74 11.79
C PRO A 16 0.59 -7.47 11.83
N ASP A 17 0.16 -6.21 11.66
CA ASP A 17 -1.25 -5.84 11.75
C ASP A 17 -2.01 -6.05 10.43
N LEU A 18 -1.28 -6.07 9.30
CA LEU A 18 -1.85 -6.11 7.96
C LEU A 18 -1.85 -7.51 7.32
N ILE A 19 -0.85 -8.35 7.57
CA ILE A 19 -0.78 -9.68 6.94
C ILE A 19 -2.00 -10.52 7.35
N GLY A 20 -2.64 -11.16 6.37
CA GLY A 20 -3.84 -11.98 6.54
C GLY A 20 -5.15 -11.19 6.57
N GLN A 21 -5.08 -9.85 6.56
CA GLN A 21 -6.29 -9.02 6.50
C GLN A 21 -6.84 -8.92 5.07
N ARG A 22 -8.16 -8.87 4.95
CA ARG A 22 -8.86 -8.63 3.67
C ARG A 22 -9.34 -7.19 3.57
N ILE A 23 -9.05 -6.56 2.43
CA ILE A 23 -9.48 -5.18 2.16
C ILE A 23 -10.97 -5.17 1.85
N LYS A 24 -11.79 -4.55 2.70
CA LYS A 24 -13.26 -4.49 2.51
C LYS A 24 -13.67 -3.48 1.45
N SER A 25 -13.01 -2.33 1.43
CA SER A 25 -13.29 -1.24 0.51
C SER A 25 -12.10 -0.29 0.47
N PHE A 26 -11.98 0.42 -0.65
CA PHE A 26 -11.06 1.52 -0.83
C PHE A 26 -11.82 2.80 -1.16
N GLN A 27 -11.37 3.92 -0.60
CA GLN A 27 -11.84 5.27 -0.92
C GLN A 27 -10.63 6.22 -1.00
N SER A 28 -10.57 7.02 -2.05
CA SER A 28 -9.57 8.08 -2.19
C SER A 28 -10.17 9.42 -1.78
N TYR A 29 -9.60 10.06 -0.76
CA TYR A 29 -9.94 11.45 -0.40
C TYR A 29 -9.12 12.46 -1.21
N TRP A 30 -8.03 12.02 -1.84
CA TRP A 30 -7.19 12.84 -2.71
C TRP A 30 -6.75 12.06 -3.96
N PRO A 31 -7.56 12.09 -5.04
CA PRO A 31 -7.32 11.30 -6.25
C PRO A 31 -5.96 11.53 -6.92
N LYS A 32 -5.35 12.71 -6.75
CA LYS A 32 -4.02 13.02 -7.34
C LYS A 32 -2.90 12.09 -6.83
N VAL A 33 -3.10 11.39 -5.70
CA VAL A 33 -2.11 10.45 -5.13
C VAL A 33 -2.09 9.13 -5.90
N LEU A 34 -3.17 8.75 -6.58
CA LEU A 34 -3.29 7.46 -7.27
C LEU A 34 -2.50 7.35 -8.59
N GLY A 35 -1.69 8.34 -8.95
CA GLY A 35 -0.74 8.21 -10.07
C GLY A 35 -1.42 7.93 -11.42
N ASN A 36 -2.52 8.63 -11.73
CA ASN A 36 -3.35 8.45 -12.92
C ASN A 36 -4.13 7.13 -13.01
N VAL A 37 -4.24 6.40 -11.90
CA VAL A 37 -5.17 5.26 -11.80
C VAL A 37 -6.56 5.77 -11.42
N ASP A 38 -7.59 5.21 -12.05
CA ASP A 38 -8.98 5.51 -11.73
C ASP A 38 -9.39 4.92 -10.38
N ASP A 39 -10.14 5.69 -9.58
CA ASP A 39 -10.61 5.29 -8.25
C ASP A 39 -11.42 3.97 -8.29
N LYS A 40 -12.26 3.76 -9.32
CA LYS A 40 -13.07 2.55 -9.44
C LYS A 40 -12.20 1.34 -9.76
N TYR A 41 -11.23 1.51 -10.66
CA TYR A 41 -10.27 0.45 -10.94
C TYR A 41 -9.52 0.04 -9.67
N PHE A 42 -9.02 1.01 -8.90
CA PHE A 42 -8.29 0.72 -7.66
C PHE A 42 -9.18 0.09 -6.59
N HIS A 43 -10.45 0.50 -6.52
CA HIS A 43 -11.44 -0.13 -5.65
C HIS A 43 -11.65 -1.61 -5.99
N GLU A 44 -11.90 -1.93 -7.27
CA GLU A 44 -12.08 -3.32 -7.70
C GLU A 44 -10.80 -4.16 -7.58
N PHE A 45 -9.64 -3.56 -7.83
CA PHE A 45 -8.35 -4.23 -7.66
C PHE A 45 -8.10 -4.64 -6.21
N THR A 46 -8.52 -3.82 -5.24
CA THR A 46 -8.21 -4.06 -3.82
C THR A 46 -9.31 -4.81 -3.07
N LYS A 47 -10.58 -4.56 -3.40
CA LYS A 47 -11.73 -5.11 -2.68
C LYS A 47 -11.72 -6.64 -2.67
N GLY A 48 -11.90 -7.21 -1.48
CA GLY A 48 -12.02 -8.64 -1.25
C GLY A 48 -10.68 -9.39 -1.21
N HIS A 49 -9.58 -8.78 -1.67
CA HIS A 49 -8.28 -9.42 -1.70
C HIS A 49 -7.57 -9.36 -0.35
N GLU A 50 -6.82 -10.42 -0.05
CA GLU A 50 -6.01 -10.56 1.15
C GLU A 50 -4.63 -9.94 0.99
N ILE A 51 -4.12 -9.32 2.06
CA ILE A 51 -2.74 -8.83 2.15
C ILE A 51 -1.83 -9.99 2.54
N LEU A 52 -0.98 -10.41 1.61
CA LEU A 52 -0.08 -11.55 1.77
C LEU A 52 1.24 -11.16 2.46
N ASP A 53 1.76 -9.98 2.14
CA ASP A 53 3.00 -9.48 2.74
C ASP A 53 3.07 -7.95 2.63
N VAL A 54 3.92 -7.35 3.45
CA VAL A 54 4.31 -5.94 3.35
C VAL A 54 5.84 -5.88 3.35
N THR A 55 6.42 -5.45 2.25
CA THR A 55 7.87 -5.34 2.09
C THR A 55 8.27 -3.91 1.74
N ARG A 56 9.57 -3.66 1.72
CA ARG A 56 10.14 -2.38 1.28
C ARG A 56 10.96 -2.59 0.02
N ARG A 57 10.82 -1.70 -0.96
CA ARG A 57 11.73 -1.58 -2.10
C ARG A 57 12.22 -0.14 -2.23
N ALA A 58 13.50 0.09 -1.99
CA ALA A 58 14.05 1.45 -1.89
C ALA A 58 13.22 2.31 -0.92
N LYS A 59 12.64 3.42 -1.39
CA LYS A 59 11.80 4.33 -0.60
C LYS A 59 10.29 4.07 -0.74
N PHE A 60 9.92 2.89 -1.26
CA PHE A 60 8.54 2.44 -1.38
C PHE A 60 8.22 1.38 -0.33
N ILE A 61 7.04 1.50 0.26
CA ILE A 61 6.33 0.41 0.94
C ILE A 61 5.58 -0.37 -0.14
N VAL A 62 5.68 -1.68 -0.15
CA VAL A 62 5.06 -2.56 -1.15
C VAL A 62 4.14 -3.51 -0.41
N MET A 63 2.83 -3.34 -0.59
CA MET A 63 1.81 -4.24 -0.05
C MET A 63 1.48 -5.28 -1.12
N HIS A 64 1.69 -6.56 -0.82
CA HIS A 64 1.41 -7.67 -1.72
C HIS A 64 0.00 -8.18 -1.47
N LEU A 65 -0.77 -8.33 -2.55
CA LEU A 65 -2.13 -8.85 -2.55
C LEU A 65 -2.17 -10.16 -3.35
N GLU A 66 -3.25 -10.92 -3.21
CA GLU A 66 -3.50 -12.15 -3.98
C GLU A 66 -3.38 -11.95 -5.51
N ASN A 67 -3.75 -10.76 -6.00
CA ASN A 67 -3.83 -10.42 -7.43
C ASN A 67 -2.78 -9.41 -7.90
N GLY A 68 -1.80 -9.04 -7.06
CA GLY A 68 -0.78 -8.06 -7.43
C GLY A 68 -0.13 -7.36 -6.25
N PHE A 69 0.24 -6.09 -6.40
CA PHE A 69 0.84 -5.31 -5.32
C PHE A 69 0.50 -3.81 -5.42
N ILE A 70 0.56 -3.12 -4.29
CA ILE A 70 0.37 -1.67 -4.18
C ILE A 70 1.69 -1.03 -3.73
N PRO A 71 2.36 -0.25 -4.58
CA PRO A 71 3.50 0.56 -4.18
C PRO A 71 3.04 1.89 -3.57
N ILE A 72 3.53 2.19 -2.36
CA ILE A 72 3.21 3.41 -1.60
C ILE A 72 4.52 4.17 -1.36
N HIS A 73 4.56 5.45 -1.76
CA HIS A 73 5.72 6.32 -1.55
C HIS A 73 5.33 7.53 -0.69
N LEU A 74 5.94 7.67 0.48
CA LEU A 74 5.58 8.70 1.46
C LEU A 74 5.97 10.13 1.04
N ARG A 75 6.87 10.28 0.03
CA ARG A 75 7.38 11.58 -0.48
C ARG A 75 7.94 12.47 0.65
N MET A 76 8.15 13.76 0.39
CA MET A 76 8.30 14.76 1.45
C MET A 76 6.88 15.19 1.85
N THR A 77 6.61 15.25 3.15
CA THR A 77 5.51 16.04 3.71
C THR A 77 5.80 17.52 3.61
#